data_AF-A0A9P9PH24-F1
#
_entry.id   AF-A0A9P9PH24-F1
#
_cell.length_a   1.000
_cell.length_b   1.000
_cell.length_c   1.000
_cell.angle_alpha   90.00
_cell.angle_beta   90.00
_cell.angle_gamma   90.00
#
_symmetry.space_group_name_H-M   'P 1'
#
loop_
_entity.id
_entity.type
_entity.pdbx_description
1 polymer ?
#
loop_
_entity_poly.entity_id
_entity_poly.type
_entity_poly.pdbx_seq_one_letter_code
_entity_poly.pdbx_strand_id
1 'polypeptide(L)'
;MSFLRPTCAALTRRLCTVQPLSELASRSSTLSLLQSHRSPRLSCRSFSHTPRFSAKVIDPPQNSTNPKHPKRTVRIGPLPEGRVDDGTISRIFGRKLSPLDGNNVLRILHHRRTAGSLADYGVDNLGKQYTHVNQDLAVKGLEWLREKYPIDEARAAQEWAEKEANRISYELWLADPETESKYKDPARAFREQMEKEEQERQQQELDDQKIGILHVGKSQFERNIEEKRKQRLEEITRIAEEKEERERDMEVKLASGEWVRTPTGTQLMKPGQTTYVDVFGREQVSRRKEEMEKYAKASAVTSAKTPEELLAETTLAQRLYPMSAFVLLVVLASYGFAHYYLPPSPSYRVFPDLSFTTATIGAIIAINAAVAIAWRIMPLWPIMTRFFMHVPGYPRAVQAVGNVFSHVQYEHFLANMMMLCLVGPVCHDLVGRGTFLGTYISAGAVGTLFSLYWANLGRGNITAHSVGASAAIWGIAALYCLLTDQEQIKIPFFKDKEVAFWPKMLFVAFVLFEIQTALRRKVSTMDHASHFGGMFVGISTAGYLRATGFHEKKLGLTNGGGIGADSVQSRAGTDGKTVDVGAIAAQQVQEVKDSLTKGSK
;
A
#
# COMPACT_ATOMS: atom_id res chain seq x y z
N MET A 1 68.91 -27.13 62.01
CA MET A 1 68.96 -25.71 61.60
C MET A 1 67.64 -25.38 60.94
N SER A 2 66.64 -24.96 61.74
CA SER A 2 66.23 -23.55 61.93
C SER A 2 65.23 -23.13 60.84
N PHE A 3 63.93 -23.32 61.08
CA PHE A 3 62.98 -22.28 61.56
C PHE A 3 62.96 -21.02 60.67
N LEU A 4 61.81 -20.74 60.05
CA LEU A 4 61.03 -19.48 60.18
C LEU A 4 60.02 -19.32 59.03
N ARG A 5 58.73 -19.23 59.39
CA ARG A 5 57.74 -18.36 58.72
C ARG A 5 57.64 -17.08 59.56
N PRO A 6 57.45 -15.90 58.94
CA PRO A 6 56.20 -15.12 59.12
C PRO A 6 55.74 -14.43 57.80
N THR A 7 54.45 -14.43 57.40
CA THR A 7 53.34 -13.47 57.67
C THR A 7 53.43 -12.03 57.09
N CYS A 8 52.29 -11.61 56.52
CA CYS A 8 51.72 -10.25 56.41
C CYS A 8 51.97 -9.38 55.16
N ALA A 9 50.96 -9.40 54.27
CA ALA A 9 50.07 -8.30 53.91
C ALA A 9 50.60 -6.86 53.70
N ALA A 10 50.28 -6.34 52.49
CA ALA A 10 49.50 -5.10 52.23
C ALA A 10 50.18 -3.99 51.39
N LEU A 11 49.38 -3.48 50.41
CA LEU A 11 49.50 -2.23 49.62
C LEU A 11 50.65 -2.17 48.57
N THR A 12 50.52 -1.67 47.32
CA THR A 12 49.45 -0.98 46.58
C THR A 12 49.78 -0.90 45.08
N ARG A 13 48.72 -0.90 44.25
CA ARG A 13 48.52 -0.16 42.97
C ARG A 13 49.31 -0.54 41.69
N ARG A 14 48.49 -1.04 40.74
CA ARG A 14 48.24 -0.54 39.37
C ARG A 14 49.40 -0.53 38.36
N LEU A 15 49.27 -1.38 37.33
CA LEU A 15 49.02 -1.07 35.90
C LEU A 15 49.34 -2.35 35.08
N CYS A 16 48.32 -3.02 34.54
CA CYS A 16 47.97 -3.03 33.11
C CYS A 16 49.08 -3.52 32.18
N THR A 17 48.96 -4.75 31.66
CA THR A 17 48.68 -5.04 30.24
C THR A 17 48.56 -6.56 30.05
N VAL A 18 47.37 -7.03 29.66
CA VAL A 18 47.15 -8.37 29.10
C VAL A 18 47.10 -8.21 27.59
N GLN A 19 47.96 -8.94 26.87
CA GLN A 19 47.79 -9.17 25.44
C GLN A 19 46.93 -10.42 25.19
N PRO A 20 46.18 -10.45 24.08
CA PRO A 20 45.05 -11.34 23.87
C PRO A 20 45.45 -12.64 23.17
N LEU A 21 44.70 -13.72 23.43
CA LEU A 21 44.62 -14.87 22.53
C LEU A 21 43.28 -14.82 21.79
N SER A 22 43.40 -14.85 20.47
CA SER A 22 42.33 -14.88 19.48
C SER A 22 41.72 -16.29 19.43
N GLU A 23 40.39 -16.36 19.48
CA GLU A 23 39.66 -17.47 18.87
C GLU A 23 38.60 -16.93 17.91
N LEU A 24 38.67 -17.46 16.69
CA LEU A 24 37.74 -17.23 15.59
C LEU A 24 36.36 -17.78 15.94
N ALA A 25 35.33 -16.96 15.78
CA ALA A 25 33.98 -17.44 15.50
C ALA A 25 33.33 -16.60 14.40
N SER A 26 33.17 -17.26 13.26
CA SER A 26 32.34 -16.97 12.09
C SER A 26 31.30 -15.85 12.25
N ARG A 27 31.50 -14.75 11.51
CA ARG A 27 30.48 -13.72 11.26
C ARG A 27 29.49 -14.24 10.21
N SER A 28 28.22 -14.36 10.56
CA SER A 28 27.13 -14.57 9.61
C SER A 28 26.75 -13.26 8.92
N SER A 29 26.62 -13.29 7.58
CA SER A 29 26.50 -12.13 6.70
C SER A 29 25.10 -11.50 6.61
N THR A 30 24.10 -12.04 7.31
CA THR A 30 22.69 -11.64 7.15
C THR A 30 22.28 -10.40 7.95
N LEU A 31 23.00 -10.06 9.03
CA LEU A 31 22.70 -8.88 9.86
C LEU A 31 23.31 -7.58 9.33
N SER A 32 24.23 -7.65 8.35
CA SER A 32 24.84 -6.45 7.74
C SER A 32 23.91 -5.70 6.78
N LEU A 33 22.86 -6.36 6.29
CA LEU A 33 21.91 -5.80 5.32
C LEU A 33 20.78 -4.96 5.95
N LEU A 34 20.62 -5.00 7.27
CA LEU A 34 19.58 -4.23 7.98
C LEU A 34 20.04 -2.85 8.46
N GLN A 35 21.31 -2.49 8.26
CA GLN A 35 21.89 -1.26 8.81
C GLN A 35 22.11 -0.12 7.80
N SER A 36 21.80 -0.32 6.51
CA SER A 36 22.14 0.63 5.44
C SER A 36 20.97 1.36 4.78
N HIS A 37 19.83 1.53 5.45
CA HIS A 37 18.75 2.40 4.96
C HIS A 37 18.24 3.37 6.04
N ARG A 38 19.09 4.33 6.41
CA ARG A 38 18.60 5.63 6.94
C ARG A 38 18.18 6.48 5.75
N SER A 39 16.89 6.53 5.44
CA SER A 39 16.33 7.45 4.45
C SER A 39 16.36 8.91 4.97
N PRO A 40 16.62 9.90 4.12
CA PRO A 40 16.61 11.30 4.52
C PRO A 40 15.18 11.79 4.76
N ARG A 41 15.05 12.66 5.77
CA ARG A 41 13.80 13.30 6.20
C ARG A 41 13.15 14.04 5.03
N LEU A 42 11.91 13.66 4.68
CA LEU A 42 11.04 14.47 3.83
C LEU A 42 10.28 15.47 4.69
N SER A 43 10.39 16.74 4.33
CA SER A 43 9.65 17.87 4.89
C SER A 43 8.15 17.71 4.58
N CYS A 44 7.33 17.53 5.62
CA CYS A 44 5.87 17.62 5.51
C CYS A 44 5.47 19.03 5.04
N ARG A 45 4.69 19.13 3.96
CA ARG A 45 3.91 20.34 3.65
C ARG A 45 2.48 20.12 4.17
N SER A 46 1.95 21.12 4.87
CA SER A 46 0.56 21.15 5.34
C SER A 46 -0.42 21.11 4.16
N PHE A 47 -1.48 20.32 4.30
CA PHE A 47 -2.65 20.34 3.42
C PHE A 47 -3.34 21.70 3.50
N SER A 48 -3.24 22.49 2.44
CA SER A 48 -4.06 23.68 2.23
C SER A 48 -5.38 23.29 1.55
N HIS A 49 -6.50 23.72 2.13
CA HIS A 49 -7.85 23.63 1.58
C HIS A 49 -7.91 24.09 0.11
N THR A 50 -8.42 23.24 -0.78
CA THR A 50 -8.84 23.65 -2.13
C THR A 50 -10.22 24.31 -2.08
N PRO A 51 -10.43 25.50 -2.66
CA PRO A 51 -11.76 26.06 -2.81
C PRO A 51 -12.54 25.29 -3.88
N ARG A 52 -13.84 25.10 -3.65
CA ARG A 52 -14.77 24.52 -4.64
C ARG A 52 -14.85 25.44 -5.86
N PHE A 53 -14.38 24.98 -7.01
CA PHE A 53 -14.72 25.61 -8.28
C PHE A 53 -16.10 25.13 -8.72
N SER A 54 -17.07 26.04 -8.70
CA SER A 54 -18.34 25.87 -9.42
C SER A 54 -18.09 26.18 -10.89
N ALA A 55 -18.27 25.21 -11.78
CA ALA A 55 -18.24 25.44 -13.21
C ALA A 55 -19.55 26.13 -13.61
N LYS A 56 -19.43 27.35 -14.15
CA LYS A 56 -20.57 28.09 -14.72
C LYS A 56 -20.93 27.43 -16.05
N VAL A 57 -22.11 26.82 -16.14
CA VAL A 57 -22.67 26.34 -17.41
C VAL A 57 -22.88 27.57 -18.30
N ILE A 58 -22.25 27.57 -19.46
CA ILE A 58 -22.46 28.59 -20.50
C ILE A 58 -23.49 27.98 -21.45
N ASP A 59 -24.68 28.57 -21.52
CA ASP A 59 -25.69 28.17 -22.49
C ASP A 59 -25.21 28.53 -23.92
N PRO A 60 -25.45 27.67 -24.93
CA PRO A 60 -25.06 27.97 -26.30
C PRO A 60 -25.93 29.11 -26.88
N PRO A 61 -25.35 30.02 -27.69
CA PRO A 61 -26.08 31.16 -28.24
C PRO A 61 -27.16 30.72 -29.25
N GLN A 62 -28.37 31.27 -29.09
CA GLN A 62 -29.60 30.88 -29.79
C GLN A 62 -29.82 31.47 -31.20
N ASN A 63 -28.81 32.05 -31.86
CA ASN A 63 -28.98 32.64 -33.19
C ASN A 63 -27.93 32.14 -34.20
N SER A 64 -28.38 31.37 -35.19
CA SER A 64 -27.61 30.95 -36.36
C SER A 64 -27.38 32.14 -37.30
N THR A 65 -26.36 32.93 -36.99
CA THR A 65 -25.75 33.82 -37.99
C THR A 65 -24.72 33.00 -38.76
N ASN A 66 -25.04 32.69 -40.02
CA ASN A 66 -24.11 32.08 -40.96
C ASN A 66 -22.82 32.93 -40.97
N PRO A 67 -21.68 32.45 -40.45
CA PRO A 67 -20.52 33.30 -40.26
C PRO A 67 -19.98 33.65 -41.64
N LYS A 68 -20.15 34.90 -42.07
CA LYS A 68 -19.27 35.47 -43.10
C LYS A 68 -17.87 35.40 -42.53
N HIS A 69 -17.11 34.38 -42.92
CA HIS A 69 -15.74 34.19 -42.44
C HIS A 69 -14.99 35.52 -42.61
N PRO A 70 -14.46 36.11 -41.53
CA PRO A 70 -13.67 37.32 -41.65
C PRO A 70 -12.49 37.00 -42.57
N LYS A 71 -12.30 37.79 -43.63
CA LYS A 71 -11.12 37.65 -44.51
C LYS A 71 -9.88 37.74 -43.62
N ARG A 72 -9.20 36.60 -43.43
CA ARG A 72 -8.05 36.47 -42.53
C ARG A 72 -6.95 37.40 -43.02
N THR A 73 -6.54 38.35 -42.19
CA THR A 73 -5.38 39.20 -42.49
C THR A 73 -4.12 38.37 -42.35
N VAL A 74 -3.48 38.05 -43.47
CA VAL A 74 -2.20 37.33 -43.49
C VAL A 74 -1.11 38.27 -42.95
N ARG A 75 -0.44 37.87 -41.87
CA ARG A 75 0.68 38.63 -41.31
C ARG A 75 1.94 38.33 -42.13
N ILE A 76 2.38 39.30 -42.93
CA ILE A 76 3.58 39.19 -43.75
C ILE A 76 4.83 39.51 -42.91
N GLY A 77 5.73 38.54 -42.77
CA GLY A 77 6.99 38.67 -42.03
C GLY A 77 8.00 39.65 -42.67
N PRO A 78 9.07 40.02 -41.97
CA PRO A 78 10.21 40.72 -42.57
C PRO A 78 11.02 39.80 -43.50
N LEU A 79 11.86 40.38 -44.35
CA LEU A 79 12.84 39.62 -45.15
C LEU A 79 13.91 39.01 -44.22
N PRO A 80 14.56 37.89 -44.61
CA PRO A 80 15.54 37.19 -43.77
C PRO A 80 16.70 38.07 -43.27
N GLU A 81 17.20 39.00 -44.09
CA GLU A 81 18.29 39.93 -43.72
C GLU A 81 17.77 41.31 -43.26
N GLY A 82 16.46 41.47 -43.05
CA GLY A 82 15.86 42.73 -42.66
C GLY A 82 15.56 43.68 -43.84
N ARG A 83 15.51 44.99 -43.57
CA ARG A 83 15.17 46.01 -44.59
C ARG A 83 16.32 46.16 -45.58
N VAL A 84 16.02 46.17 -46.88
CA VAL A 84 17.00 46.40 -47.94
C VAL A 84 17.32 47.89 -48.03
N ASP A 85 18.60 48.21 -48.24
CA ASP A 85 19.11 49.58 -48.36
C ASP A 85 18.45 50.36 -49.53
N ASP A 86 18.24 51.65 -49.32
CA ASP A 86 17.48 52.53 -50.21
C ASP A 86 18.18 52.67 -51.58
N GLY A 87 19.52 52.57 -51.63
CA GLY A 87 20.29 52.57 -52.87
C GLY A 87 20.12 51.31 -53.70
N THR A 88 19.87 50.17 -53.04
CA THR A 88 19.61 48.88 -53.71
C THR A 88 18.18 48.82 -54.23
N ILE A 89 17.20 49.30 -53.45
CA ILE A 89 15.80 49.41 -53.90
C ILE A 89 15.66 50.31 -55.12
N SER A 90 16.37 51.45 -55.13
CA SER A 90 16.40 52.38 -56.27
C SER A 90 17.01 51.75 -57.53
N ARG A 91 17.89 50.75 -57.38
CA ARG A 91 18.50 50.00 -58.49
C ARG A 91 17.53 48.96 -59.08
N ILE A 92 16.73 48.30 -58.24
CA ILE A 92 15.78 47.26 -58.63
C ILE A 92 14.52 47.85 -59.27
N PHE A 93 13.90 48.85 -58.61
CA PHE A 93 12.61 49.40 -59.01
C PHE A 93 12.69 50.76 -59.74
N GLY A 94 13.89 51.37 -59.80
CA GLY A 94 14.09 52.71 -60.34
C GLY A 94 13.57 53.83 -59.43
N ARG A 95 13.73 55.11 -59.84
CA ARG A 95 13.26 56.29 -59.07
C ARG A 95 11.74 56.46 -59.02
N LYS A 96 10.97 55.53 -59.60
CA LYS A 96 9.51 55.61 -59.69
C LYS A 96 8.80 55.14 -58.41
N LEU A 97 9.50 54.41 -57.54
CA LEU A 97 8.92 53.83 -56.33
C LEU A 97 9.64 54.35 -55.08
N SER A 98 8.88 54.60 -54.01
CA SER A 98 9.45 54.93 -52.69
C SER A 98 10.28 53.75 -52.17
N PRO A 99 11.45 53.99 -51.52
CA PRO A 99 12.24 52.93 -50.90
C PRO A 99 11.49 52.09 -49.87
N LEU A 100 10.48 52.70 -49.21
CA LEU A 100 9.62 52.01 -48.25
C LEU A 100 8.64 51.04 -48.95
N ASP A 101 8.02 51.49 -50.04
CA ASP A 101 7.06 50.70 -50.80
C ASP A 101 7.76 49.54 -51.51
N GLY A 102 8.96 49.76 -52.06
CA GLY A 102 9.78 48.71 -52.67
C GLY A 102 10.14 47.60 -51.69
N ASN A 103 10.50 47.97 -50.46
CA ASN A 103 10.75 47.01 -49.39
C ASN A 103 9.49 46.20 -49.02
N ASN A 104 8.31 46.83 -48.99
CA ASN A 104 7.05 46.13 -48.70
C ASN A 104 6.64 45.18 -49.84
N VAL A 105 6.84 45.58 -51.10
CA VAL A 105 6.60 44.72 -52.28
C VAL A 105 7.49 43.48 -52.23
N LEU A 106 8.79 43.65 -51.93
CA LEU A 106 9.71 42.52 -51.79
C LEU A 106 9.30 41.57 -50.65
N ARG A 107 8.80 42.09 -49.52
CA ARG A 107 8.28 41.26 -48.42
C ARG A 107 7.06 40.44 -48.83
N ILE A 108 6.11 41.05 -49.55
CA ILE A 108 4.91 40.36 -50.04
C ILE A 108 5.31 39.23 -51.01
N LEU A 109 6.17 39.54 -51.99
CA LEU A 109 6.63 38.58 -52.99
C LEU A 109 7.42 37.43 -52.34
N HIS A 110 8.32 37.75 -51.41
CA HIS A 110 9.09 36.73 -50.69
C HIS A 110 8.19 35.82 -49.86
N HIS A 111 7.20 36.37 -49.15
CA HIS A 111 6.23 35.58 -48.39
C HIS A 111 5.44 34.62 -49.29
N ARG A 112 4.98 35.06 -50.46
CA ARG A 112 4.27 34.21 -51.42
C ARG A 112 5.12 33.06 -51.96
N ARG A 113 6.41 33.32 -52.22
CA ARG A 113 7.37 32.28 -52.62
C ARG A 113 7.55 31.23 -51.53
N THR A 114 7.73 31.67 -50.29
CA THR A 114 7.92 30.75 -49.15
C THR A 114 6.65 29.98 -48.80
N ALA A 115 5.48 30.60 -48.97
CA ALA A 115 4.20 29.99 -48.64
C ALA A 115 3.62 29.12 -49.77
N GLY A 116 4.16 29.24 -51.00
CA GLY A 116 3.65 28.52 -52.19
C GLY A 116 2.47 29.18 -52.89
N SER A 117 1.94 30.27 -52.35
CA SER A 117 0.73 30.95 -52.85
C SER A 117 0.97 31.86 -54.06
N LEU A 118 2.19 31.83 -54.63
CA LEU A 118 2.54 32.60 -55.82
C LEU A 118 1.74 32.15 -57.06
N ALA A 119 1.44 30.86 -57.17
CA ALA A 119 0.66 30.30 -58.28
C ALA A 119 -0.81 30.78 -58.27
N ASP A 120 -1.43 30.84 -57.09
CA ASP A 120 -2.83 31.25 -56.93
C ASP A 120 -3.03 32.78 -57.03
N TYR A 121 -2.18 33.56 -56.38
CA TYR A 121 -2.36 35.02 -56.31
C TYR A 121 -1.59 35.79 -57.39
N GLY A 122 -0.61 35.17 -58.06
CA GLY A 122 0.26 35.83 -59.03
C GLY A 122 1.17 36.91 -58.43
N VAL A 123 1.95 37.55 -59.32
CA VAL A 123 2.88 38.63 -58.99
C VAL A 123 2.21 40.01 -58.87
N ASP A 124 1.02 40.17 -59.43
CA ASP A 124 0.41 41.50 -59.65
C ASP A 124 -0.56 41.91 -58.54
N ASN A 125 -1.12 40.94 -57.81
CA ASN A 125 -2.13 41.20 -56.77
C ASN A 125 -1.52 41.66 -55.44
N LEU A 126 -0.74 42.75 -55.44
CA LEU A 126 -0.02 43.25 -54.24
C LEU A 126 -0.92 43.98 -53.23
N GLY A 127 -2.19 44.21 -53.57
CA GLY A 127 -3.19 44.89 -52.73
C GLY A 127 -3.54 46.28 -53.24
N LYS A 128 -4.68 46.84 -52.79
CA LYS A 128 -5.24 48.13 -53.29
C LYS A 128 -4.29 49.33 -53.15
N GLN A 129 -3.28 49.23 -52.29
CA GLN A 129 -2.30 50.27 -52.00
C GLN A 129 -1.14 50.30 -53.02
N TYR A 130 -0.91 49.22 -53.76
CA TYR A 130 0.23 49.05 -54.67
C TYR A 130 -0.19 48.93 -56.14
N THR A 131 -1.35 49.47 -56.51
CA THR A 131 -1.87 49.47 -57.89
C THR A 131 -1.00 50.23 -58.89
N HIS A 132 -0.08 51.07 -58.40
CA HIS A 132 0.89 51.82 -59.19
C HIS A 132 2.16 50.99 -59.52
N VAL A 133 2.26 49.76 -59.02
CA VAL A 133 3.36 48.83 -59.34
C VAL A 133 2.93 47.99 -60.54
N ASN A 134 3.57 48.21 -61.68
CA ASN A 134 3.34 47.38 -62.87
C ASN A 134 3.90 45.96 -62.67
N GLN A 135 3.29 44.98 -63.35
CA GLN A 135 3.72 43.59 -63.39
C GLN A 135 5.23 43.45 -63.67
N ASP A 136 5.75 44.20 -64.65
CA ASP A 136 7.17 44.18 -65.02
C ASP A 136 8.10 44.60 -63.86
N LEU A 137 7.65 45.50 -62.98
CA LEU A 137 8.41 45.92 -61.81
C LEU A 137 8.37 44.85 -60.72
N ALA A 138 7.23 44.19 -60.53
CA ALA A 138 7.09 43.08 -59.59
C ALA A 138 7.94 41.87 -60.01
N VAL A 139 8.03 41.58 -61.32
CA VAL A 139 8.89 40.52 -61.87
C VAL A 139 10.38 40.82 -61.62
N LYS A 140 10.83 42.07 -61.83
CA LYS A 140 12.23 42.46 -61.49
C LYS A 140 12.54 42.30 -60.00
N GLY A 141 11.59 42.65 -59.13
CA GLY A 141 11.70 42.40 -57.69
C GLY A 141 11.76 40.90 -57.36
N LEU A 142 10.98 40.08 -58.07
CA LEU A 142 10.98 38.63 -57.92
C LEU A 142 12.27 37.98 -58.40
N GLU A 143 12.82 38.42 -59.53
CA GLU A 143 14.12 37.97 -60.06
C GLU A 143 15.26 38.24 -59.09
N TRP A 144 15.30 39.47 -58.54
CA TRP A 144 16.27 39.81 -57.49
C TRP A 144 16.13 38.90 -56.25
N LEU A 145 14.90 38.60 -55.83
CA LEU A 145 14.66 37.68 -54.71
C LEU A 145 15.08 36.25 -55.03
N ARG A 146 14.95 35.79 -56.27
CA ARG A 146 15.38 34.44 -56.70
C ARG A 146 16.89 34.31 -56.70
N GLU A 147 17.59 35.36 -57.14
CA GLU A 147 19.05 35.42 -57.12
C GLU A 147 19.59 35.48 -55.68
N LYS A 148 18.99 36.32 -54.83
CA LYS A 148 19.45 36.55 -53.45
C LYS A 148 19.04 35.43 -52.48
N TYR A 149 17.85 34.86 -52.65
CA TYR A 149 17.29 33.80 -51.79
C TYR A 149 16.75 32.64 -52.65
N PRO A 150 17.60 31.64 -52.96
CA PRO A 150 17.18 30.45 -53.70
C PRO A 150 16.28 29.57 -52.83
N ILE A 151 15.05 29.33 -53.28
CA ILE A 151 14.04 28.49 -52.63
C ILE A 151 13.39 27.62 -53.70
N ASP A 152 13.05 26.38 -53.35
CA ASP A 152 12.27 25.48 -54.19
C ASP A 152 10.79 25.94 -54.23
N GLU A 153 10.48 26.87 -55.13
CA GLU A 153 9.13 27.41 -55.32
C GLU A 153 8.12 26.32 -55.73
N ALA A 154 8.58 25.27 -56.43
CA ALA A 154 7.73 24.17 -56.88
C ALA A 154 7.23 23.32 -55.71
N ARG A 155 8.10 22.98 -54.76
CA ARG A 155 7.70 22.27 -53.53
C ARG A 155 6.76 23.09 -52.66
N ALA A 156 7.06 24.38 -52.49
CA ALA A 156 6.20 25.27 -51.73
C ALA A 156 4.79 25.35 -52.35
N ALA A 157 4.71 25.45 -53.69
CA ALA A 157 3.43 25.44 -54.41
C ALA A 157 2.65 24.13 -54.25
N GLN A 158 3.33 22.98 -54.23
CA GLN A 158 2.70 21.68 -53.96
C GLN A 158 2.10 21.61 -52.56
N GLU A 159 2.85 22.00 -51.52
CA GLU A 159 2.35 22.02 -50.14
C GLU A 159 1.17 22.97 -49.95
N TRP A 160 1.16 24.09 -50.68
CA TRP A 160 0.05 25.03 -50.70
C TRP A 160 -1.20 24.40 -51.33
N ALA A 161 -1.05 23.78 -52.50
CA ALA A 161 -2.13 23.08 -53.19
C ALA A 161 -2.74 21.95 -52.33
N GLU A 162 -1.91 21.16 -51.63
CA GLU A 162 -2.38 20.12 -50.72
C GLU A 162 -3.16 20.68 -49.53
N LYS A 163 -2.68 21.78 -48.92
CA LYS A 163 -3.36 22.43 -47.79
C LYS A 163 -4.71 23.00 -48.23
N GLU A 164 -4.77 23.63 -49.40
CA GLU A 164 -6.00 24.21 -49.92
C GLU A 164 -6.99 23.11 -50.33
N ALA A 165 -6.52 22.02 -50.95
CA ALA A 165 -7.37 20.86 -51.26
C ALA A 165 -7.97 20.23 -50.00
N ASN A 166 -7.16 20.01 -48.95
CA ASN A 166 -7.65 19.49 -47.66
C ASN A 166 -8.65 20.44 -46.98
N ARG A 167 -8.45 21.75 -47.17
CA ARG A 167 -9.38 22.76 -46.65
C ARG A 167 -10.70 22.72 -47.40
N ILE A 168 -10.67 22.69 -48.73
CA ILE A 168 -11.87 22.59 -49.57
C ILE A 168 -12.63 21.30 -49.25
N SER A 169 -11.94 20.16 -49.10
CA SER A 169 -12.60 18.90 -48.72
C SER A 169 -13.25 18.97 -47.35
N TYR A 170 -12.61 19.64 -46.38
CA TYR A 170 -13.17 19.84 -45.04
C TYR A 170 -14.37 20.80 -45.04
N GLU A 171 -14.31 21.89 -45.83
CA GLU A 171 -15.44 22.82 -46.00
C GLU A 171 -16.61 22.14 -46.72
N LEU A 172 -16.33 21.30 -47.72
CA LEU A 172 -17.35 20.48 -48.39
C LEU A 172 -17.98 19.45 -47.43
N TRP A 173 -17.17 18.85 -46.55
CA TRP A 173 -17.63 17.93 -45.50
C TRP A 173 -18.53 18.63 -44.47
N LEU A 174 -18.19 19.85 -44.05
CA LEU A 174 -19.04 20.64 -43.15
C LEU A 174 -20.35 21.13 -43.80
N ALA A 175 -20.36 21.27 -45.13
CA ALA A 175 -21.50 21.78 -45.88
C ALA A 175 -22.53 20.70 -46.25
N ASP A 176 -22.24 19.42 -45.99
CA ASP A 176 -23.14 18.31 -46.29
C ASP A 176 -24.30 18.23 -45.27
N PRO A 177 -25.56 18.42 -45.70
CA PRO A 177 -26.72 18.43 -44.81
C PRO A 177 -27.11 17.04 -44.25
N GLU A 178 -26.53 15.94 -44.73
CA GLU A 178 -26.87 14.58 -44.24
C GLU A 178 -26.13 14.17 -42.94
N THR A 179 -25.20 15.00 -42.45
CA THR A 179 -24.27 14.67 -41.36
C THR A 179 -24.82 14.80 -39.93
N GLU A 180 -26.06 15.28 -39.73
CA GLU A 180 -26.67 15.43 -38.39
C GLU A 180 -27.35 14.15 -37.85
N SER A 181 -27.47 13.08 -38.65
CA SER A 181 -28.15 11.86 -38.20
C SER A 181 -27.21 10.86 -37.50
N LYS A 182 -27.11 11.02 -36.17
CA LYS A 182 -26.95 10.04 -35.06
C LYS A 182 -26.22 8.67 -35.20
N TYR A 183 -25.93 8.10 -36.37
CA TYR A 183 -25.16 6.85 -36.52
C TYR A 183 -24.47 6.77 -37.89
N LYS A 184 -23.18 7.08 -37.93
CA LYS A 184 -22.16 6.30 -38.66
C LYS A 184 -20.79 6.72 -38.15
N ASP A 185 -20.11 5.77 -37.52
CA ASP A 185 -18.69 5.88 -37.17
C ASP A 185 -17.92 6.31 -38.43
N PRO A 186 -17.03 7.34 -38.39
CA PRO A 186 -16.23 7.75 -39.53
C PRO A 186 -15.52 6.57 -40.23
N ALA A 187 -15.21 5.49 -39.50
CA ALA A 187 -14.65 4.27 -40.06
C ALA A 187 -15.58 3.49 -41.01
N ARG A 188 -16.91 3.53 -40.84
CA ARG A 188 -17.86 2.87 -41.77
C ARG A 188 -18.12 3.73 -43.00
N ALA A 189 -18.34 5.03 -42.80
CA ALA A 189 -18.47 5.97 -43.92
C ALA A 189 -17.21 5.95 -44.80
N PHE A 190 -16.03 5.85 -44.18
CA PHE A 190 -14.77 5.75 -44.90
C PHE A 190 -14.52 4.37 -45.51
N ARG A 191 -14.97 3.27 -44.91
CA ARG A 191 -14.94 1.93 -45.55
C ARG A 191 -15.80 1.91 -46.81
N GLU A 192 -17.01 2.45 -46.75
CA GLU A 192 -17.88 2.62 -47.91
C GLU A 192 -17.22 3.54 -48.95
N GLN A 193 -16.52 4.59 -48.52
CA GLN A 193 -15.79 5.51 -49.41
C GLN A 193 -14.56 4.86 -50.06
N MET A 194 -13.81 4.04 -49.33
CA MET A 194 -12.66 3.27 -49.83
C MET A 194 -13.11 2.18 -50.80
N GLU A 195 -14.18 1.45 -50.49
CA GLU A 195 -14.78 0.49 -51.41
C GLU A 195 -15.26 1.18 -52.68
N LYS A 196 -15.82 2.39 -52.56
CA LYS A 196 -16.26 3.18 -53.71
C LYS A 196 -15.09 3.72 -54.54
N GLU A 197 -14.02 4.23 -53.92
CA GLU A 197 -12.79 4.63 -54.61
C GLU A 197 -12.07 3.43 -55.25
N GLU A 198 -12.12 2.25 -54.64
CA GLU A 198 -11.53 1.03 -55.18
C GLU A 198 -12.36 0.48 -56.34
N GLN A 199 -13.69 0.57 -56.27
CA GLN A 199 -14.59 0.31 -57.40
C GLN A 199 -14.35 1.32 -58.53
N GLU A 200 -14.24 2.61 -58.23
CA GLU A 200 -13.92 3.65 -59.22
C GLU A 200 -12.53 3.45 -59.83
N ARG A 201 -11.52 3.02 -59.06
CA ARG A 201 -10.20 2.62 -59.58
C ARG A 201 -10.30 1.41 -60.50
N GLN A 202 -11.04 0.36 -60.11
CA GLN A 202 -11.25 -0.81 -60.98
C GLN A 202 -11.98 -0.41 -62.26
N GLN A 203 -12.91 0.54 -62.16
CA GLN A 203 -13.67 1.06 -63.30
C GLN A 203 -12.80 1.96 -64.20
N GLN A 204 -11.92 2.78 -63.63
CA GLN A 204 -10.89 3.53 -64.35
C GLN A 204 -9.84 2.62 -64.98
N GLU A 205 -9.39 1.55 -64.33
CA GLU A 205 -8.46 0.57 -64.92
C GLU A 205 -9.11 -0.19 -66.09
N LEU A 206 -10.42 -0.48 -66.00
CA LEU A 206 -11.20 -1.04 -67.10
C LEU A 206 -11.40 -0.04 -68.26
N ASP A 207 -11.60 1.25 -67.96
CA ASP A 207 -11.73 2.31 -68.96
C ASP A 207 -10.37 2.70 -69.58
N ASP A 208 -9.27 2.67 -68.83
CA ASP A 208 -7.89 2.88 -69.29
C ASP A 208 -7.40 1.68 -70.13
N GLN A 209 -7.84 0.45 -69.85
CA GLN A 209 -7.63 -0.68 -70.76
C GLN A 209 -8.37 -0.49 -72.10
N LYS A 210 -9.43 0.31 -72.11
CA LYS A 210 -10.24 0.63 -73.30
C LYS A 210 -9.67 1.81 -74.10
N ILE A 211 -8.95 2.71 -73.45
CA ILE A 211 -8.29 3.88 -74.04
C ILE A 211 -6.79 3.76 -73.74
N GLY A 212 -6.02 3.12 -74.63
CA GLY A 212 -4.60 2.84 -74.44
C GLY A 212 -3.72 4.08 -74.25
N ILE A 213 -3.66 4.60 -73.02
CA ILE A 213 -2.84 5.72 -72.59
C ILE A 213 -1.72 5.21 -71.70
N LEU A 214 -0.51 5.73 -71.94
CA LEU A 214 0.73 5.35 -71.28
C LEU A 214 0.68 5.70 -69.77
N HIS A 215 0.72 4.68 -68.93
CA HIS A 215 0.63 4.79 -67.47
C HIS A 215 1.97 5.27 -66.87
N VAL A 216 2.02 6.48 -66.31
CA VAL A 216 3.16 6.93 -65.48
C VAL A 216 2.89 6.47 -64.05
N GLY A 217 3.62 5.44 -63.61
CA GLY A 217 3.47 4.89 -62.26
C GLY A 217 3.83 5.91 -61.17
N LYS A 218 3.09 5.84 -60.05
CA LYS A 218 3.31 6.68 -58.85
C LYS A 218 4.78 6.65 -58.39
N SER A 219 5.29 7.79 -57.96
CA SER A 219 6.66 7.91 -57.45
C SER A 219 6.84 7.12 -56.14
N GLN A 220 8.08 6.68 -55.84
CA GLN A 220 8.43 5.98 -54.58
C GLN A 220 8.03 6.78 -53.33
N PHE A 221 7.97 8.10 -53.44
CA PHE A 221 7.55 9.00 -52.37
C PHE A 221 6.04 8.96 -52.11
N GLU A 222 5.23 8.97 -53.18
CA GLU A 222 3.77 8.86 -53.08
C GLU A 222 3.34 7.53 -52.47
N ARG A 223 4.02 6.44 -52.81
CA ARG A 223 3.81 5.11 -52.22
C ARG A 223 3.99 5.11 -50.69
N ASN A 224 5.07 5.72 -50.19
CA ASN A 224 5.33 5.82 -48.75
C ASN A 224 4.28 6.65 -47.98
N ILE A 225 3.71 7.68 -48.63
CA ILE A 225 2.64 8.49 -48.03
C ILE A 225 1.34 7.69 -47.95
N GLU A 226 1.01 6.97 -49.03
CA GLU A 226 -0.17 6.12 -49.13
C GLU A 226 -0.13 4.99 -48.07
N GLU A 227 1.03 4.35 -47.90
CA GLU A 227 1.25 3.35 -46.84
C GLU A 227 1.07 3.92 -45.42
N LYS A 228 1.62 5.11 -45.12
CA LYS A 228 1.46 5.74 -43.79
C LYS A 228 0.04 6.21 -43.52
N ARG A 229 -0.72 6.57 -44.55
CA ARG A 229 -2.15 6.90 -44.42
C ARG A 229 -2.95 5.63 -44.14
N LYS A 230 -2.64 4.55 -44.87
CA LYS A 230 -3.24 3.23 -44.67
C LYS A 230 -3.01 2.70 -43.26
N GLN A 231 -1.79 2.77 -42.73
CA GLN A 231 -1.47 2.33 -41.37
C GLN A 231 -2.24 3.10 -40.28
N ARG A 232 -2.31 4.44 -40.41
CA ARG A 232 -3.09 5.27 -39.47
C ARG A 232 -4.57 4.94 -39.53
N LEU A 233 -5.08 4.65 -40.72
CA LEU A 233 -6.46 4.25 -40.91
C LEU A 233 -6.74 2.88 -40.31
N GLU A 234 -5.89 1.88 -40.58
CA GLU A 234 -5.99 0.53 -40.00
C GLU A 234 -5.93 0.56 -38.47
N GLU A 235 -5.13 1.46 -37.89
CA GLU A 235 -5.08 1.66 -36.45
C GLU A 235 -6.41 2.23 -35.91
N ILE A 236 -6.99 3.23 -36.59
CA ILE A 236 -8.27 3.82 -36.23
C ILE A 236 -9.39 2.77 -36.34
N THR A 237 -9.43 1.99 -37.42
CA THR A 237 -10.44 0.93 -37.61
C THR A 237 -10.32 -0.14 -36.53
N ARG A 238 -9.10 -0.57 -36.20
CA ARG A 238 -8.87 -1.55 -35.12
C ARG A 238 -9.36 -1.05 -33.77
N ILE A 239 -9.09 0.22 -33.42
CA ILE A 239 -9.56 0.82 -32.17
C ILE A 239 -11.10 0.90 -32.13
N ALA A 240 -11.73 1.23 -33.26
CA ALA A 240 -13.18 1.28 -33.38
C ALA A 240 -13.81 -0.11 -33.24
N GLU A 241 -13.26 -1.12 -33.91
CA GLU A 241 -13.70 -2.52 -33.80
C GLU A 241 -13.57 -3.07 -32.39
N GLU A 242 -12.45 -2.82 -31.71
CA GLU A 242 -12.24 -3.22 -30.30
C GLU A 242 -13.23 -2.51 -29.35
N LYS A 243 -13.65 -1.29 -29.68
CA LYS A 243 -14.66 -0.56 -28.92
C LYS A 243 -16.06 -1.16 -29.14
N GLU A 244 -16.42 -1.45 -30.38
CA GLU A 244 -17.69 -2.09 -30.74
C GLU A 244 -17.82 -3.49 -30.13
N GLU A 245 -16.75 -4.29 -30.16
CA GLU A 245 -16.70 -5.60 -29.52
C GLU A 245 -16.91 -5.48 -28.00
N ARG A 246 -16.24 -4.52 -27.35
CA ARG A 246 -16.47 -4.23 -25.92
C ARG A 246 -17.90 -3.80 -25.62
N GLU A 247 -18.52 -2.99 -26.47
CA GLU A 247 -19.91 -2.55 -26.31
C GLU A 247 -20.89 -3.73 -26.48
N ARG A 248 -20.70 -4.57 -27.50
CA ARG A 248 -21.47 -5.81 -27.67
C ARG A 248 -21.33 -6.75 -26.47
N ASP A 249 -20.11 -6.96 -25.98
CA ASP A 249 -19.86 -7.75 -24.78
C ASP A 249 -20.54 -7.17 -23.54
N MET A 250 -20.56 -5.84 -23.41
CA MET A 250 -21.26 -5.17 -22.32
C MET A 250 -22.77 -5.38 -22.43
N GLU A 251 -23.35 -5.25 -23.63
CA GLU A 251 -24.78 -5.46 -23.87
C GLU A 251 -25.20 -6.90 -23.58
N VAL A 252 -24.40 -7.89 -24.01
CA VAL A 252 -24.63 -9.31 -23.67
C VAL A 252 -24.60 -9.53 -22.15
N LYS A 253 -23.65 -8.90 -21.44
CA LYS A 253 -23.57 -8.98 -19.97
C LYS A 253 -24.74 -8.27 -19.28
N LEU A 254 -25.23 -7.14 -19.79
CA LEU A 254 -26.46 -6.51 -19.28
C LEU A 254 -27.68 -7.40 -19.52
N ALA A 255 -27.79 -7.98 -20.71
CA ALA A 255 -28.91 -8.84 -21.10
C ALA A 255 -28.99 -10.10 -20.24
N SER A 256 -27.85 -10.58 -19.72
CA SER A 256 -27.82 -11.69 -18.75
C SER A 256 -28.48 -11.36 -17.41
N GLY A 257 -28.73 -10.07 -17.09
CA GLY A 257 -29.32 -9.63 -15.83
C GLY A 257 -28.40 -9.72 -14.60
N GLU A 258 -27.21 -10.31 -14.74
CA GLU A 258 -26.21 -10.43 -13.66
C GLU A 258 -25.40 -9.14 -13.45
N TRP A 259 -25.41 -8.21 -14.41
CA TRP A 259 -24.58 -7.01 -14.43
C TRP A 259 -25.40 -5.72 -14.59
N VAL A 260 -24.98 -4.68 -13.88
CA VAL A 260 -25.60 -3.34 -13.89
C VAL A 260 -24.54 -2.31 -14.30
N ARG A 261 -24.93 -1.27 -15.03
CA ARG A 261 -24.03 -0.16 -15.40
C ARG A 261 -23.64 0.64 -14.16
N THR A 262 -22.43 1.19 -14.17
CA THR A 262 -21.99 2.13 -13.14
C THR A 262 -22.84 3.42 -13.16
N PRO A 263 -22.89 4.22 -12.07
CA PRO A 263 -23.60 5.51 -12.05
C PRO A 263 -23.23 6.44 -13.21
N THR A 264 -21.98 6.44 -13.63
CA THR A 264 -21.49 7.22 -14.78
C THR A 264 -21.67 6.51 -16.13
N GLY A 265 -22.16 5.26 -16.13
CA GLY A 265 -22.46 4.47 -17.32
C GLY A 265 -21.24 3.95 -18.08
N THR A 266 -20.04 4.08 -17.52
CA THR A 266 -18.78 3.79 -18.22
C THR A 266 -18.36 2.32 -18.14
N GLN A 267 -18.74 1.61 -17.08
CA GLN A 267 -18.37 0.21 -16.84
C GLN A 267 -19.57 -0.61 -16.38
N LEU A 268 -19.36 -1.93 -16.29
CA LEU A 268 -20.30 -2.87 -15.68
C LEU A 268 -19.82 -3.27 -14.30
N MET A 269 -20.77 -3.43 -13.38
CA MET A 269 -20.54 -3.96 -12.04
C MET A 269 -21.61 -4.98 -11.69
N LYS A 270 -21.32 -5.84 -10.72
CA LYS A 270 -22.35 -6.72 -10.15
C LYS A 270 -23.27 -5.94 -9.20
N PRO A 271 -24.55 -6.31 -9.08
CA PRO A 271 -25.46 -5.74 -8.09
C PRO A 271 -24.85 -5.73 -6.68
N GLY A 272 -24.77 -4.55 -6.06
CA GLY A 272 -24.24 -4.37 -4.70
C GLY A 272 -22.73 -4.11 -4.59
N GLN A 273 -22.02 -3.93 -5.72
CA GLN A 273 -20.67 -3.35 -5.73
C GLN A 273 -20.73 -1.82 -5.62
N THR A 274 -19.67 -1.21 -5.09
CA THR A 274 -19.54 0.25 -5.01
C THR A 274 -18.50 0.72 -6.02
N THR A 275 -18.68 1.92 -6.57
CA THR A 275 -17.66 2.55 -7.42
C THR A 275 -16.93 3.65 -6.65
N TYR A 276 -15.69 3.93 -7.05
CA TYR A 276 -14.92 5.06 -6.56
C TYR A 276 -14.23 5.76 -7.73
N VAL A 277 -13.89 7.03 -7.56
CA VAL A 277 -13.16 7.81 -8.56
C VAL A 277 -11.69 7.82 -8.15
N ASP A 278 -10.82 7.35 -9.03
CA ASP A 278 -9.37 7.35 -8.83
C ASP A 278 -8.80 8.78 -8.92
N VAL A 279 -7.54 8.97 -8.53
CA VAL A 279 -6.79 10.24 -8.56
C VAL A 279 -6.82 10.89 -9.96
N PHE A 280 -6.97 10.08 -11.01
CA PHE A 280 -7.08 10.54 -12.40
C PHE A 280 -8.51 10.84 -12.88
N GLY A 281 -9.50 10.88 -11.97
CA GLY A 281 -10.89 11.14 -12.32
C GLY A 281 -11.61 9.97 -13.01
N ARG A 282 -10.98 8.79 -13.06
CA ARG A 282 -11.55 7.58 -13.68
C ARG A 282 -12.37 6.82 -12.67
N GLU A 283 -13.60 6.48 -13.02
CA GLU A 283 -14.43 5.59 -12.20
C GLU A 283 -13.86 4.17 -12.22
N GLN A 284 -13.77 3.55 -11.05
CA GLN A 284 -13.33 2.17 -10.84
C GLN A 284 -14.34 1.42 -9.99
N VAL A 285 -14.59 0.16 -10.34
CA VAL A 285 -15.46 -0.73 -9.57
C VAL A 285 -14.67 -1.33 -8.40
N SER A 286 -15.15 -1.15 -7.18
CA SER A 286 -14.55 -1.71 -5.97
C SER A 286 -14.75 -3.22 -5.92
N ARG A 287 -13.67 -3.98 -6.11
CA ARG A 287 -13.66 -5.46 -6.02
C ARG A 287 -13.44 -5.97 -4.59
N ARG A 288 -13.36 -5.06 -3.61
CA ARG A 288 -13.03 -5.40 -2.22
C ARG A 288 -13.97 -6.45 -1.61
N LYS A 289 -15.27 -6.39 -1.93
CA LYS A 289 -16.25 -7.38 -1.45
C LYS A 289 -16.01 -8.76 -2.07
N GLU A 290 -15.75 -8.83 -3.37
CA GLU A 290 -15.42 -10.10 -4.05
C GLU A 290 -14.11 -10.69 -3.51
N GLU A 291 -13.10 -9.85 -3.29
CA GLU A 291 -11.84 -10.29 -2.69
C GLU A 291 -12.05 -10.80 -1.27
N MET A 292 -12.83 -10.09 -0.47
CA MET A 292 -13.19 -10.52 0.89
C MET A 292 -13.91 -11.87 0.87
N GLU A 293 -14.89 -12.07 -0.03
CA GLU A 293 -15.59 -13.34 -0.19
C GLU A 293 -14.66 -14.45 -0.68
N LYS A 294 -13.73 -14.14 -1.61
CA LYS A 294 -12.70 -15.07 -2.09
C LYS A 294 -11.80 -15.53 -0.94
N TYR A 295 -11.28 -14.61 -0.14
CA TYR A 295 -10.41 -14.96 0.99
C TYR A 295 -11.18 -15.60 2.14
N ALA A 296 -12.45 -15.23 2.36
CA ALA A 296 -13.32 -15.91 3.32
C ALA A 296 -13.54 -17.38 2.93
N LYS A 297 -13.87 -17.65 1.65
CA LYS A 297 -13.97 -19.02 1.11
C LYS A 297 -12.64 -19.77 1.21
N ALA A 298 -11.52 -19.13 0.91
CA ALA A 298 -10.19 -19.75 1.04
C ALA A 298 -9.78 -20.00 2.50
N SER A 299 -10.32 -19.24 3.46
CA SER A 299 -10.08 -19.42 4.89
C SER A 299 -10.97 -20.50 5.51
N ALA A 300 -12.04 -20.92 4.82
CA ALA A 300 -12.88 -22.03 5.26
C ALA A 300 -12.07 -23.32 5.17
N VAL A 301 -11.73 -23.89 6.33
CA VAL A 301 -10.88 -25.08 6.43
C VAL A 301 -11.64 -26.36 6.06
N THR A 302 -12.96 -26.37 6.25
CA THR A 302 -13.82 -27.54 6.04
C THR A 302 -14.98 -27.16 5.11
N SER A 303 -15.37 -28.09 4.24
CA SER A 303 -16.54 -27.96 3.36
C SER A 303 -17.88 -28.21 4.06
N ALA A 304 -17.85 -28.87 5.23
CA ALA A 304 -19.01 -29.15 6.08
C ALA A 304 -19.68 -27.84 6.52
N LYS A 305 -21.00 -27.76 6.29
CA LYS A 305 -21.79 -26.56 6.62
C LYS A 305 -22.49 -26.71 7.96
N THR A 306 -22.76 -27.95 8.37
CA THR A 306 -23.40 -28.26 9.65
C THR A 306 -22.39 -28.84 10.65
N PRO A 307 -22.59 -28.61 11.96
CA PRO A 307 -21.74 -29.22 12.99
C PRO A 307 -21.85 -30.75 13.00
N GLU A 308 -22.98 -31.31 12.56
CA GLU A 308 -23.23 -32.75 12.47
C GLU A 308 -22.43 -33.40 11.35
N GLU A 309 -22.37 -32.78 10.16
CA GLU A 309 -21.49 -33.22 9.06
C GLU A 309 -20.02 -33.23 9.49
N LEU A 310 -19.59 -32.14 10.15
CA LEU A 310 -18.22 -32.01 10.66
C LEU A 310 -17.91 -33.10 11.69
N LEU A 311 -18.91 -33.42 12.52
CA LEU A 311 -18.82 -34.47 13.52
C LEU A 311 -18.69 -35.87 12.91
N ALA A 312 -19.40 -36.12 11.80
CA ALA A 312 -19.38 -37.39 11.08
C ALA A 312 -18.08 -37.62 10.30
N GLU A 313 -17.45 -36.56 9.78
CA GLU A 313 -16.20 -36.66 9.02
C GLU A 313 -14.98 -37.03 9.85
N THR A 314 -14.99 -36.76 11.16
CA THR A 314 -13.79 -36.86 12.00
C THR A 314 -14.05 -37.64 13.28
N THR A 315 -13.11 -38.51 13.67
CA THR A 315 -13.23 -39.28 14.91
C THR A 315 -12.73 -38.48 16.13
N LEU A 316 -13.22 -38.80 17.33
CA LEU A 316 -12.76 -38.15 18.57
C LEU A 316 -11.25 -38.29 18.77
N ALA A 317 -10.69 -39.47 18.47
CA ALA A 317 -9.25 -39.71 18.59
C ALA A 317 -8.44 -38.80 17.64
N GLN A 318 -8.90 -38.62 16.39
CA GLN A 318 -8.24 -37.75 15.41
C GLN A 318 -8.25 -36.28 15.82
N ARG A 319 -9.26 -35.83 16.56
CA ARG A 319 -9.33 -34.44 17.06
C ARG A 319 -8.48 -34.23 18.30
N LEU A 320 -8.54 -35.14 19.27
CA LEU A 320 -7.92 -34.95 20.58
C LEU A 320 -6.42 -35.30 20.57
N TYR A 321 -6.05 -36.47 20.03
CA TYR A 321 -4.70 -37.01 20.19
C TYR A 321 -3.58 -36.10 19.64
N PRO A 322 -3.66 -35.56 18.41
CA PRO A 322 -2.57 -34.75 17.86
C PRO A 322 -2.29 -33.49 18.67
N MET A 323 -3.34 -32.84 19.17
CA MET A 323 -3.19 -31.64 19.99
C MET A 323 -2.67 -31.99 21.38
N SER A 324 -3.19 -33.06 22.01
CA SER A 324 -2.70 -33.51 23.33
C SER A 324 -1.21 -33.87 23.30
N ALA A 325 -0.77 -34.61 22.28
CA ALA A 325 0.64 -34.97 22.11
C ALA A 325 1.53 -33.73 21.90
N PHE A 326 1.08 -32.78 21.07
CA PHE A 326 1.81 -31.55 20.83
C PHE A 326 1.89 -30.66 22.08
N VAL A 327 0.78 -30.49 22.81
CA VAL A 327 0.76 -29.70 24.06
C VAL A 327 1.68 -30.32 25.10
N LEU A 328 1.72 -31.65 25.23
CA LEU A 328 2.67 -32.34 26.11
C LEU A 328 4.12 -31.99 25.75
N LEU A 329 4.48 -32.03 24.46
CA LEU A 329 5.81 -31.64 24.00
C LEU A 329 6.12 -30.16 24.30
N VAL A 330 5.14 -29.26 24.10
CA VAL A 330 5.29 -27.83 24.42
C VAL A 330 5.52 -27.60 25.91
N VAL A 331 4.80 -28.31 26.78
CA VAL A 331 4.97 -28.23 28.24
C VAL A 331 6.35 -28.76 28.66
N LEU A 332 6.78 -29.90 28.13
CA LEU A 332 8.11 -30.46 28.41
C LEU A 332 9.24 -29.54 27.91
N ALA A 333 9.09 -28.96 26.73
CA ALA A 333 10.04 -28.00 26.18
C ALA A 333 10.07 -26.70 27.01
N SER A 334 8.91 -26.22 27.46
CA SER A 334 8.79 -25.05 28.33
C SER A 334 9.42 -25.28 29.71
N TYR A 335 9.23 -26.47 30.27
CA TYR A 335 9.89 -26.91 31.50
C TYR A 335 11.41 -26.96 31.32
N GLY A 336 11.89 -27.60 30.26
CA GLY A 336 13.32 -27.64 29.94
C GLY A 336 13.91 -26.24 29.75
N PHE A 337 13.21 -25.37 29.01
CA PHE A 337 13.61 -23.98 28.86
C PHE A 337 13.69 -23.26 30.20
N ALA A 338 12.69 -23.39 31.08
CA ALA A 338 12.72 -22.76 32.39
C ALA A 338 13.92 -23.20 33.25
N HIS A 339 14.29 -24.49 33.20
CA HIS A 339 15.42 -25.03 33.98
C HIS A 339 16.80 -24.66 33.45
N TYR A 340 16.98 -24.66 32.13
CA TYR A 340 18.28 -24.44 31.50
C TYR A 340 18.50 -23.00 31.02
N TYR A 341 17.52 -22.12 31.19
CA TYR A 341 17.64 -20.73 30.75
C TYR A 341 18.67 -19.97 31.57
N LEU A 342 19.71 -19.48 30.87
CA LEU A 342 20.70 -18.55 31.42
C LEU A 342 20.50 -17.16 30.80
N PRO A 343 20.40 -16.09 31.60
CA PRO A 343 20.21 -14.74 31.09
C PRO A 343 21.42 -14.29 30.27
N PRO A 344 21.23 -13.78 29.03
CA PRO A 344 22.35 -13.33 28.20
C PRO A 344 22.98 -12.06 28.77
N SER A 345 24.31 -11.96 28.68
CA SER A 345 25.03 -10.74 29.05
C SER A 345 24.59 -9.56 28.15
N PRO A 346 24.69 -8.30 28.62
CA PRO A 346 24.22 -7.13 27.87
C PRO A 346 24.78 -7.03 26.44
N SER A 347 26.01 -7.49 26.22
CA SER A 347 26.69 -7.46 24.91
C SER A 347 26.00 -8.30 23.83
N TYR A 348 25.23 -9.32 24.21
CA TYR A 348 24.51 -10.19 23.26
C TYR A 348 23.04 -9.78 23.08
N ARG A 349 22.60 -8.65 23.66
CA ARG A 349 21.22 -8.20 23.58
C ARG A 349 21.04 -7.24 22.40
N VAL A 350 19.95 -7.42 21.65
CA VAL A 350 19.52 -6.48 20.60
C VAL A 350 19.21 -5.10 21.20
N PHE A 351 18.61 -5.07 22.40
CA PHE A 351 18.31 -3.87 23.15
C PHE A 351 19.03 -3.92 24.51
N PRO A 352 20.31 -3.49 24.58
CA PRO A 352 21.10 -3.56 25.81
C PRO A 352 20.59 -2.61 26.90
N ASP A 353 19.92 -1.51 26.50
CA ASP A 353 19.42 -0.47 27.40
C ASP A 353 18.11 -0.83 28.11
N LEU A 354 17.43 -1.90 27.68
CA LEU A 354 16.16 -2.35 28.28
C LEU A 354 16.40 -3.42 29.33
N SER A 355 15.61 -3.35 30.41
CA SER A 355 15.54 -4.44 31.38
C SER A 355 14.99 -5.73 30.72
N PHE A 356 15.32 -6.89 31.29
CA PHE A 356 14.82 -8.17 30.76
C PHE A 356 13.29 -8.24 30.75
N THR A 357 12.67 -7.64 31.76
CA THR A 357 11.24 -7.58 31.96
C THR A 357 10.59 -6.73 30.87
N THR A 358 11.06 -5.50 30.69
CA THR A 358 10.58 -4.60 29.63
C THR A 358 10.79 -5.20 28.25
N ALA A 359 11.95 -5.81 27.99
CA ALA A 359 12.23 -6.46 26.71
C ALA A 359 11.31 -7.66 26.44
N THR A 360 11.01 -8.48 27.45
CA THR A 360 10.16 -9.67 27.29
C THR A 360 8.70 -9.30 27.10
N ILE A 361 8.16 -8.45 27.98
CA ILE A 361 6.76 -7.99 27.89
C ILE A 361 6.55 -7.20 26.61
N GLY A 362 7.47 -6.29 26.26
CA GLY A 362 7.45 -5.53 25.02
C GLY A 362 7.48 -6.44 23.78
N ALA A 363 8.29 -7.51 23.78
CA ALA A 363 8.32 -8.46 22.67
C ALA A 363 7.00 -9.24 22.53
N ILE A 364 6.39 -9.68 23.64
CA ILE A 364 5.08 -10.36 23.61
C ILE A 364 4.01 -9.41 23.04
N ILE A 365 3.97 -8.16 23.51
CA ILE A 365 3.02 -7.15 23.01
C ILE A 365 3.25 -6.90 21.51
N ALA A 366 4.51 -6.76 21.08
CA ALA A 366 4.85 -6.54 19.68
C ALA A 366 4.42 -7.72 18.78
N ILE A 367 4.61 -8.96 19.24
CA ILE A 367 4.16 -10.16 18.51
C ILE A 367 2.63 -10.16 18.39
N ASN A 368 1.90 -9.95 19.50
CA ASN A 368 0.44 -9.90 19.46
C ASN A 368 -0.07 -8.76 18.56
N ALA A 369 0.58 -7.59 18.58
CA ALA A 369 0.23 -6.46 17.72
C ALA A 369 0.47 -6.79 16.23
N ALA A 370 1.59 -7.43 15.90
CA ALA A 370 1.89 -7.87 14.54
C ALA A 370 0.86 -8.88 14.02
N VAL A 371 0.47 -9.86 14.85
CA VAL A 371 -0.56 -10.85 14.50
C VAL A 371 -1.95 -10.18 14.37
N ALA A 372 -2.28 -9.22 15.23
CA ALA A 372 -3.51 -8.44 15.13
C ALA A 372 -3.56 -7.59 13.84
N ILE A 373 -2.42 -7.03 13.40
CA ILE A 373 -2.30 -6.35 12.11
C ILE A 373 -2.42 -7.34 10.95
N ALA A 374 -1.85 -8.54 11.06
CA ALA A 374 -1.96 -9.57 10.03
C ALA A 374 -3.43 -9.98 9.76
N TRP A 375 -4.30 -9.97 10.78
CA TRP A 375 -5.75 -10.14 10.60
C TRP A 375 -6.41 -9.03 9.77
N ARG A 376 -5.78 -7.86 9.61
CA ARG A 376 -6.28 -6.76 8.77
C ARG A 376 -5.88 -6.89 7.31
N ILE A 377 -5.00 -7.84 6.98
CA ILE A 377 -4.50 -8.07 5.63
C ILE A 377 -5.23 -9.29 5.04
N MET A 378 -6.19 -9.06 4.14
CA MET A 378 -7.06 -10.12 3.57
C MET A 378 -6.30 -11.30 2.97
N PRO A 379 -5.19 -11.12 2.21
CA PRO A 379 -4.39 -12.22 1.71
C PRO A 379 -3.83 -13.17 2.77
N LEU A 380 -3.67 -12.70 4.01
CA LEU A 380 -3.13 -13.51 5.11
C LEU A 380 -4.20 -14.34 5.81
N TRP A 381 -5.50 -14.07 5.62
CA TRP A 381 -6.59 -14.77 6.32
C TRP A 381 -6.51 -16.30 6.26
N PRO A 382 -6.19 -16.95 5.12
CA PRO A 382 -6.05 -18.41 5.09
C PRO A 382 -4.94 -18.92 6.01
N ILE A 383 -3.84 -18.19 6.16
CA ILE A 383 -2.74 -18.53 7.06
C ILE A 383 -3.18 -18.29 8.51
N MET A 384 -3.85 -17.17 8.78
CA MET A 384 -4.30 -16.77 10.10
C MET A 384 -5.33 -17.77 10.67
N THR A 385 -6.35 -18.14 9.89
CA THR A 385 -7.35 -19.14 10.31
C THR A 385 -6.73 -20.53 10.46
N ARG A 386 -5.71 -20.87 9.66
CA ARG A 386 -5.04 -22.16 9.71
C ARG A 386 -4.17 -22.35 10.96
N PHE A 387 -3.46 -21.32 11.40
CA PHE A 387 -2.45 -21.44 12.47
C PHE A 387 -2.75 -20.63 13.74
N PHE A 388 -3.47 -19.51 13.62
CA PHE A 388 -3.67 -18.53 14.70
C PHE A 388 -5.12 -18.50 15.21
N MET A 389 -5.97 -19.43 14.78
CA MET A 389 -7.35 -19.56 15.25
C MET A 389 -7.63 -21.00 15.65
N HIS A 390 -7.99 -21.23 16.92
CA HIS A 390 -8.37 -22.55 17.38
C HIS A 390 -9.86 -22.79 17.14
N VAL A 391 -10.19 -23.96 16.57
CA VAL A 391 -11.57 -24.43 16.40
C VAL A 391 -11.66 -25.88 16.85
N PRO A 392 -12.48 -26.22 17.87
CA PRO A 392 -12.53 -27.56 18.43
C PRO A 392 -13.01 -28.66 17.47
N GLY A 393 -13.73 -28.30 16.40
CA GLY A 393 -14.20 -29.25 15.40
C GLY A 393 -13.12 -29.78 14.46
N TYR A 394 -12.15 -28.94 14.08
CA TYR A 394 -11.04 -29.33 13.21
C TYR A 394 -9.71 -28.86 13.80
N PRO A 395 -9.37 -29.33 15.01
CA PRO A 395 -8.23 -28.82 15.73
C PRO A 395 -6.93 -29.17 15.00
N ARG A 396 -6.03 -28.20 14.89
CA ARG A 396 -4.67 -28.44 14.43
C ARG A 396 -3.72 -28.23 15.59
N ALA A 397 -2.80 -29.16 15.82
CA ALA A 397 -1.88 -29.14 16.95
C ALA A 397 -1.20 -27.78 17.16
N VAL A 398 -0.67 -27.16 16.09
CA VAL A 398 0.03 -25.87 16.13
C VAL A 398 -0.85 -24.72 16.64
N GLN A 399 -2.18 -24.81 16.46
CA GLN A 399 -3.13 -23.78 16.93
C GLN A 399 -3.10 -23.65 18.46
N ALA A 400 -2.68 -24.67 19.20
CA ALA A 400 -2.58 -24.61 20.67
C ALA A 400 -1.62 -23.51 21.16
N VAL A 401 -0.64 -23.12 20.35
CA VAL A 401 0.28 -22.02 20.66
C VAL A 401 -0.03 -20.79 19.83
N GLY A 402 -0.36 -20.95 18.54
CA GLY A 402 -0.61 -19.82 17.65
C GLY A 402 -1.80 -18.94 18.07
N ASN A 403 -2.88 -19.55 18.59
CA ASN A 403 -4.06 -18.81 19.03
C ASN A 403 -3.78 -17.88 20.23
N VAL A 404 -2.78 -18.20 21.06
CA VAL A 404 -2.41 -17.43 22.27
C VAL A 404 -1.91 -16.04 21.90
N PHE A 405 -1.34 -15.89 20.70
CA PHE A 405 -0.82 -14.62 20.19
C PHE A 405 -1.78 -13.87 19.26
N SER A 406 -3.03 -14.34 19.15
CA SER A 406 -3.97 -13.93 18.12
C SER A 406 -5.16 -13.17 18.70
N HIS A 407 -5.50 -12.03 18.11
CA HIS A 407 -6.66 -11.23 18.50
C HIS A 407 -7.37 -10.66 17.27
N VAL A 408 -8.68 -10.90 17.17
CA VAL A 408 -9.51 -10.41 16.05
C VAL A 408 -10.20 -9.08 16.41
N GLN A 409 -10.70 -8.96 17.64
CA GLN A 409 -11.34 -7.74 18.16
C GLN A 409 -10.32 -6.83 18.86
N TYR A 410 -10.42 -5.52 18.63
CA TYR A 410 -9.50 -4.53 19.21
C TYR A 410 -9.65 -4.43 20.72
N GLU A 411 -10.88 -4.51 21.23
CA GLU A 411 -11.20 -4.44 22.65
C GLU A 411 -10.60 -5.62 23.41
N HIS A 412 -10.66 -6.82 22.81
CA HIS A 412 -10.09 -8.03 23.40
C HIS A 412 -8.56 -7.99 23.39
N PHE A 413 -7.95 -7.47 22.32
CA PHE A 413 -6.50 -7.20 22.28
C PHE A 413 -6.09 -6.22 23.38
N LEU A 414 -6.76 -5.08 23.48
CA LEU A 414 -6.43 -4.03 24.44
C LEU A 414 -6.58 -4.52 25.89
N ALA A 415 -7.69 -5.20 26.22
CA ALA A 415 -7.91 -5.76 27.54
C ALA A 415 -6.80 -6.74 27.97
N ASN A 416 -6.40 -7.64 27.07
CA ASN A 416 -5.33 -8.60 27.33
C ASN A 416 -3.97 -7.92 27.48
N MET A 417 -3.63 -6.97 26.60
CA MET A 417 -2.35 -6.27 26.70
C MET A 417 -2.28 -5.38 27.95
N MET A 418 -3.38 -4.73 28.34
CA MET A 418 -3.45 -4.00 29.61
C MET A 418 -3.23 -4.92 30.80
N MET A 419 -3.92 -6.07 30.86
CA MET A 419 -3.74 -7.02 31.96
C MET A 419 -2.30 -7.58 31.98
N LEU A 420 -1.74 -7.90 30.82
CA LEU A 420 -0.34 -8.34 30.70
C LEU A 420 0.65 -7.27 31.19
N CYS A 421 0.42 -5.99 30.89
CA CYS A 421 1.26 -4.90 31.40
C CYS A 421 1.15 -4.72 32.92
N LEU A 422 0.04 -5.12 33.54
CA LEU A 422 -0.12 -5.06 34.99
C LEU A 422 0.55 -6.27 35.65
N VAL A 423 0.15 -7.49 35.28
CA VAL A 423 0.59 -8.70 35.99
C VAL A 423 1.91 -9.29 35.47
N GLY A 424 2.22 -9.05 34.20
CA GLY A 424 3.40 -9.58 33.52
C GLY A 424 4.71 -9.13 34.16
N PRO A 425 4.94 -7.81 34.33
CA PRO A 425 6.16 -7.31 34.95
C PRO A 425 6.43 -7.86 36.34
N VAL A 426 5.44 -7.79 37.23
CA VAL A 426 5.58 -8.23 38.63
C VAL A 426 5.82 -9.74 38.73
N CYS A 427 5.16 -10.54 37.87
CA CYS A 427 5.41 -11.97 37.83
C CYS A 427 6.79 -12.29 37.26
N HIS A 428 7.18 -11.63 36.16
CA HIS A 428 8.47 -11.85 35.52
C HIS A 428 9.63 -11.47 36.45
N ASP A 429 9.53 -10.37 37.20
CA ASP A 429 10.53 -9.99 38.20
C ASP A 429 10.61 -11.00 39.36
N LEU A 430 9.48 -11.61 39.74
CA LEU A 430 9.40 -12.62 40.80
C LEU A 430 10.05 -13.95 40.40
N VAL A 431 9.72 -14.49 39.22
CA VAL A 431 10.13 -15.86 38.82
C VAL A 431 11.27 -15.91 37.81
N GLY A 432 11.62 -14.77 37.21
CA GLY A 432 12.59 -14.67 36.13
C GLY A 432 12.04 -15.09 34.76
N ARG A 433 12.80 -14.77 33.71
CA ARG A 433 12.36 -14.90 32.30
C ARG A 433 12.06 -16.33 31.85
N GLY A 434 12.88 -17.30 32.29
CA GLY A 434 12.74 -18.72 31.89
C GLY A 434 11.40 -19.29 32.34
N THR A 435 11.16 -19.25 33.65
CA THR A 435 9.90 -19.68 34.28
C THR A 435 8.71 -18.89 33.76
N PHE A 436 8.82 -17.57 33.65
CA PHE A 436 7.75 -16.72 33.13
C PHE A 436 7.31 -17.14 31.72
N LEU A 437 8.25 -17.25 30.78
CA LEU A 437 7.93 -17.65 29.40
C LEU A 437 7.43 -19.09 29.32
N GLY A 438 8.05 -19.99 30.09
CA GLY A 438 7.62 -21.39 30.16
C GLY A 438 6.17 -21.53 30.63
N THR A 439 5.80 -20.82 31.70
CA THR A 439 4.43 -20.76 32.20
C THR A 439 3.49 -20.07 31.21
N TYR A 440 3.88 -18.95 30.60
CA TYR A 440 3.03 -18.22 29.65
C TYR A 440 2.64 -19.11 28.45
N ILE A 441 3.61 -19.77 27.81
CA ILE A 441 3.38 -20.65 26.67
C ILE A 441 2.59 -21.90 27.09
N SER A 442 2.96 -22.53 28.21
CA SER A 442 2.29 -23.73 28.71
C SER A 442 0.84 -23.44 29.11
N ALA A 443 0.57 -22.32 29.77
CA ALA A 443 -0.77 -21.93 30.20
C ALA A 443 -1.68 -21.65 29.00
N GLY A 444 -1.18 -21.01 27.94
CA GLY A 444 -1.92 -20.85 26.69
C GLY A 444 -2.21 -22.17 25.98
N ALA A 445 -1.21 -23.06 25.89
CA ALA A 445 -1.33 -24.36 25.23
C ALA A 445 -2.28 -25.32 25.97
N VAL A 446 -2.14 -25.43 27.28
CA VAL A 446 -3.03 -26.25 28.13
C VAL A 446 -4.42 -25.64 28.23
N GLY A 447 -4.54 -24.30 28.27
CA GLY A 447 -5.82 -23.61 28.17
C GLY A 447 -6.57 -24.01 26.89
N THR A 448 -5.90 -23.94 25.74
CA THR A 448 -6.49 -24.38 24.47
C THR A 448 -6.89 -25.85 24.49
N LEU A 449 -6.09 -26.71 25.13
CA LEU A 449 -6.41 -28.13 25.30
C LEU A 449 -7.68 -28.32 26.15
N PHE A 450 -7.84 -27.56 27.23
CA PHE A 450 -9.05 -27.60 28.06
C PHE A 450 -10.29 -27.21 27.26
N SER A 451 -10.22 -26.15 26.45
CA SER A 451 -11.31 -25.76 25.55
C SER A 451 -11.66 -26.85 24.54
N LEU A 452 -10.65 -27.49 23.95
CA LEU A 452 -10.84 -28.60 23.01
C LEU A 452 -11.59 -29.77 23.66
N TYR A 453 -11.16 -30.18 24.85
CA TYR A 453 -11.78 -31.27 25.59
C TYR A 453 -13.19 -30.91 26.06
N TRP A 454 -13.40 -29.68 26.53
CA TRP A 454 -14.73 -29.20 26.93
C TRP A 454 -15.73 -29.18 25.77
N ALA A 455 -15.27 -28.84 24.56
CA ALA A 455 -16.11 -28.83 23.37
C ALA A 455 -16.38 -30.21 22.77
N ASN A 456 -15.47 -31.19 22.91
CA ASN A 456 -15.65 -32.53 22.34
C ASN A 456 -16.24 -33.56 23.31
N LEU A 457 -16.02 -33.40 24.63
CA LEU A 457 -16.47 -34.35 25.66
C LEU A 457 -17.44 -33.72 26.68
N GLY A 458 -17.44 -32.39 26.79
CA GLY A 458 -18.26 -31.65 27.73
C GLY A 458 -19.51 -31.04 27.08
N ARG A 459 -19.87 -29.83 27.52
CA ARG A 459 -21.00 -29.05 26.99
C ARG A 459 -20.55 -27.83 26.18
N GLY A 460 -19.30 -27.82 25.72
CA GLY A 460 -18.76 -26.74 24.91
C GLY A 460 -19.29 -26.77 23.46
N ASN A 461 -19.09 -25.67 22.74
CA ASN A 461 -19.49 -25.56 21.34
C ASN A 461 -18.32 -25.96 20.42
N ILE A 462 -18.54 -26.96 19.56
CA ILE A 462 -17.53 -27.47 18.64
C ILE A 462 -17.15 -26.50 17.50
N THR A 463 -18.04 -25.57 17.16
CA THR A 463 -17.82 -24.55 16.14
C THR A 463 -17.32 -23.23 16.70
N ALA A 464 -17.12 -23.13 18.03
CA ALA A 464 -16.59 -21.93 18.64
C ALA A 464 -15.16 -21.64 18.16
N HIS A 465 -14.89 -20.36 17.90
CA HIS A 465 -13.54 -19.89 17.60
C HIS A 465 -12.91 -19.34 18.88
N SER A 466 -11.72 -19.84 19.23
CA SER A 466 -10.97 -19.38 20.40
C SER A 466 -9.64 -18.74 19.95
N VAL A 467 -9.45 -17.49 20.36
CA VAL A 467 -8.26 -16.66 20.11
C VAL A 467 -7.99 -15.78 21.32
N GLY A 468 -6.73 -15.59 21.69
CA GLY A 468 -6.32 -14.61 22.68
C GLY A 468 -5.35 -15.13 23.73
N ALA A 469 -4.62 -14.18 24.32
CA ALA A 469 -3.63 -14.43 25.37
C ALA A 469 -4.24 -14.68 26.76
N SER A 470 -5.56 -14.68 26.91
CA SER A 470 -6.24 -14.66 28.21
C SER A 470 -5.87 -15.87 29.08
N ALA A 471 -5.84 -17.08 28.52
CA ALA A 471 -5.42 -18.29 29.27
C ALA A 471 -3.99 -18.17 29.80
N ALA A 472 -3.07 -17.61 29.01
CA ALA A 472 -1.69 -17.36 29.45
C ALA A 472 -1.64 -16.32 30.58
N ILE A 473 -2.39 -15.23 30.44
CA ILE A 473 -2.49 -14.16 31.45
C ILE A 473 -3.08 -14.70 32.76
N TRP A 474 -4.14 -15.51 32.70
CA TRP A 474 -4.73 -16.19 33.85
C TRP A 474 -3.73 -17.12 34.56
N GLY A 475 -2.90 -17.84 33.80
CA GLY A 475 -1.82 -18.65 34.35
C GLY A 475 -0.73 -17.81 35.05
N ILE A 476 -0.31 -16.70 34.45
CA ILE A 476 0.66 -15.77 35.04
C ILE A 476 0.09 -15.09 36.30
N ALA A 477 -1.18 -14.70 36.29
CA ALA A 477 -1.84 -14.11 37.45
C ALA A 477 -1.96 -15.13 38.60
N ALA A 478 -2.35 -16.37 38.29
CA ALA A 478 -2.37 -17.45 39.28
C ALA A 478 -0.97 -17.71 39.87
N LEU A 479 0.05 -17.80 39.01
CA LEU A 479 1.44 -17.98 39.43
C LEU A 479 1.88 -16.87 40.39
N TYR A 480 1.70 -15.60 40.02
CA TYR A 480 2.09 -14.46 40.85
C TYR A 480 1.36 -14.45 42.20
N CYS A 481 0.02 -14.49 42.17
CA CYS A 481 -0.78 -14.38 43.39
C CYS A 481 -0.57 -15.52 44.39
N LEU A 482 -0.18 -16.71 43.92
CA LEU A 482 0.09 -17.87 44.77
C LEU A 482 1.53 -17.95 45.23
N LEU A 483 2.47 -17.41 44.46
CA LEU A 483 3.89 -17.50 44.78
C LEU A 483 4.40 -16.33 45.62
N THR A 484 3.83 -15.13 45.44
CA THR A 484 4.29 -13.95 46.18
C THR A 484 4.01 -14.04 47.68
N ASP A 485 4.98 -13.58 48.47
CA ASP A 485 4.92 -13.42 49.92
C ASP A 485 4.59 -11.97 50.34
N GLN A 486 4.26 -11.12 49.36
CA GLN A 486 3.84 -9.73 49.59
C GLN A 486 2.46 -9.69 50.24
N GLU A 487 2.26 -8.79 51.21
CA GLU A 487 1.01 -8.69 51.95
C GLU A 487 -0.09 -8.01 51.10
N GLN A 488 0.29 -7.00 50.31
CA GLN A 488 -0.66 -6.22 49.51
C GLN A 488 -0.14 -5.91 48.10
N ILE A 489 -1.05 -5.92 47.13
CA ILE A 489 -0.85 -5.47 45.74
C ILE A 489 -1.72 -4.25 45.51
N LYS A 490 -1.10 -3.13 45.16
CA LYS A 490 -1.82 -1.92 44.74
C LYS A 490 -2.00 -1.95 43.24
N ILE A 491 -3.26 -1.91 42.80
CA ILE A 491 -3.64 -1.86 41.38
C ILE A 491 -4.20 -0.46 41.08
N PRO A 492 -3.72 0.23 40.03
CA PRO A 492 -4.26 1.52 39.63
C PRO A 492 -5.66 1.33 39.02
N PHE A 493 -6.70 1.92 39.62
CA PHE A 493 -8.07 1.81 39.13
C PHE A 493 -8.53 3.08 38.40
N PHE A 494 -8.28 4.25 38.96
CA PHE A 494 -8.47 5.57 38.34
C PHE A 494 -7.32 6.51 38.66
N LYS A 495 -7.27 7.66 37.98
CA LYS A 495 -6.13 8.60 37.93
C LYS A 495 -5.52 9.00 39.30
N ASP A 496 -6.23 8.82 40.41
CA ASP A 496 -5.74 9.07 41.78
C ASP A 496 -6.29 8.07 42.83
N LYS A 497 -6.78 6.90 42.40
CA LYS A 497 -7.35 5.87 43.30
C LYS A 497 -6.66 4.53 43.08
N GLU A 498 -5.79 4.17 44.01
CA GLU A 498 -5.19 2.83 44.16
C GLU A 498 -6.07 1.98 45.08
N VAL A 499 -6.28 0.73 44.71
CA VAL A 499 -6.92 -0.25 45.60
C VAL A 499 -5.90 -1.33 45.94
N ALA A 500 -5.72 -1.55 47.24
CA ALA A 500 -4.83 -2.59 47.77
C ALA A 500 -5.62 -3.90 47.93
N PHE A 501 -5.06 -4.99 47.41
CA PHE A 501 -5.62 -6.32 47.48
C PHE A 501 -4.61 -7.30 48.08
N TRP A 502 -5.12 -8.28 48.81
CA TRP A 502 -4.31 -9.39 49.30
C TRP A 502 -4.17 -10.42 48.15
N PRO A 503 -2.96 -10.75 47.67
CA PRO A 503 -2.77 -11.55 46.45
C PRO A 503 -3.61 -12.84 46.40
N LYS A 504 -3.58 -13.61 47.50
CA LYS A 504 -4.30 -14.88 47.60
C LYS A 504 -5.83 -14.69 47.59
N MET A 505 -6.33 -13.65 48.26
CA MET A 505 -7.77 -13.32 48.25
C MET A 505 -8.21 -12.77 46.88
N LEU A 506 -7.36 -12.00 46.21
CA LEU A 506 -7.60 -11.52 44.85
C LEU A 506 -7.73 -12.70 43.89
N PHE A 507 -6.85 -13.69 43.99
CA PHE A 507 -6.93 -14.91 43.20
C PHE A 507 -8.20 -15.71 43.48
N VAL A 508 -8.57 -15.89 44.76
CA VAL A 508 -9.85 -16.54 45.12
C VAL A 508 -11.03 -15.78 44.53
N ALA A 509 -11.04 -14.45 44.61
CA ALA A 509 -12.10 -13.63 44.03
C ALA A 509 -12.19 -13.79 42.50
N PHE A 510 -11.04 -13.85 41.82
CA PHE A 510 -10.97 -14.09 40.38
C PHE A 510 -11.50 -15.48 39.98
N VAL A 511 -11.13 -16.53 40.72
CA VAL A 511 -11.64 -17.90 40.50
C VAL A 511 -13.15 -17.95 40.73
N LEU A 512 -13.65 -17.33 41.81
CA LEU A 512 -15.08 -17.28 42.11
C LEU A 512 -15.85 -16.50 41.03
N PHE A 513 -15.28 -15.40 40.52
CA PHE A 513 -15.86 -14.64 39.43
C PHE A 513 -15.96 -15.49 38.16
N GLU A 514 -14.88 -16.19 37.77
CA GLU A 514 -14.88 -17.09 36.61
C GLU A 514 -15.92 -18.20 36.73
N ILE A 515 -16.00 -18.86 37.89
CA ILE A 515 -17.03 -19.88 38.18
C ILE A 515 -18.44 -19.27 38.07
N GLN A 516 -18.65 -18.10 38.68
CA GLN A 516 -19.94 -17.42 38.63
C GLN A 516 -20.34 -17.07 37.19
N THR A 517 -19.40 -16.59 36.38
CA THR A 517 -19.65 -16.26 34.97
C THR A 517 -19.91 -17.51 34.14
N ALA A 518 -19.17 -18.60 34.37
CA ALA A 518 -19.35 -19.87 33.67
C ALA A 518 -20.71 -20.53 33.97
N LEU A 519 -21.25 -20.33 35.18
CA LEU A 519 -22.57 -20.84 35.58
C LEU A 519 -23.73 -19.99 35.07
N ARG A 520 -23.50 -18.70 34.77
CA ARG A 520 -24.53 -17.81 34.23
C ARG A 520 -24.77 -18.14 32.76
N ARG A 521 -25.95 -18.71 32.46
CA ARG A 521 -26.40 -19.17 31.12
C ARG A 521 -26.50 -18.11 30.01
N LYS A 522 -26.01 -16.87 30.20
CA LYS A 522 -25.95 -15.91 29.08
C LYS A 522 -24.87 -16.40 28.11
N VAL A 523 -25.08 -16.17 26.81
CA VAL A 523 -24.09 -16.41 25.75
C VAL A 523 -22.82 -15.62 26.10
N SER A 524 -21.91 -16.28 26.80
CA SER A 524 -20.62 -15.72 27.16
C SER A 524 -19.72 -15.85 25.94
N THR A 525 -19.14 -14.73 25.51
CA THR A 525 -18.09 -14.72 24.50
C THR A 525 -16.74 -15.15 25.08
N MET A 526 -16.67 -15.45 26.39
CA MET A 526 -15.46 -15.87 27.09
C MET A 526 -15.32 -17.39 27.15
N ASP A 527 -14.14 -17.86 26.80
CA ASP A 527 -13.76 -19.27 26.84
C ASP A 527 -13.30 -19.67 28.25
N HIS A 528 -14.27 -19.87 29.15
CA HIS A 528 -14.01 -20.21 30.55
C HIS A 528 -13.14 -21.48 30.72
N ALA A 529 -13.29 -22.47 29.84
CA ALA A 529 -12.49 -23.69 29.88
C ALA A 529 -10.99 -23.38 29.69
N SER A 530 -10.67 -22.48 28.75
CA SER A 530 -9.29 -22.02 28.56
C SER A 530 -8.71 -21.32 29.79
N HIS A 531 -9.52 -20.51 30.48
CA HIS A 531 -9.09 -19.79 31.67
C HIS A 531 -8.74 -20.75 32.81
N PHE A 532 -9.57 -21.77 33.05
CA PHE A 532 -9.28 -22.82 34.04
C PHE A 532 -8.04 -23.64 33.68
N GLY A 533 -7.85 -23.98 32.40
CA GLY A 533 -6.63 -24.66 31.96
C GLY A 533 -5.38 -23.81 32.17
N GLY A 534 -5.45 -22.50 31.90
CA GLY A 534 -4.38 -21.55 32.18
C GLY A 534 -4.06 -21.43 33.67
N MET A 535 -5.08 -21.25 34.51
CA MET A 535 -4.94 -21.21 35.97
C MET A 535 -4.32 -22.50 36.53
N PHE A 536 -4.71 -23.66 36.01
CA PHE A 536 -4.15 -24.95 36.41
C PHE A 536 -2.63 -25.01 36.22
N VAL A 537 -2.11 -24.49 35.09
CA VAL A 537 -0.66 -24.41 34.86
C VAL A 537 0.02 -23.45 35.82
N GLY A 538 -0.59 -22.28 36.09
CA GLY A 538 -0.07 -21.32 37.05
C GLY A 538 0.02 -21.89 38.47
N ILE A 539 -1.05 -22.55 38.94
CA ILE A 539 -1.11 -23.25 40.22
C ILE A 539 -0.04 -24.35 40.30
N SER A 540 0.05 -25.19 39.26
CA SER A 540 1.01 -26.29 39.21
C SER A 540 2.45 -25.79 39.23
N THR A 541 2.75 -24.71 38.50
CA THR A 541 4.07 -24.08 38.51
C THR A 541 4.39 -23.49 39.89
N ALA A 542 3.44 -22.77 40.51
CA ALA A 542 3.63 -22.21 41.84
C ALA A 542 3.87 -23.30 42.90
N GLY A 543 3.12 -24.41 42.82
CA GLY A 543 3.28 -25.57 43.68
C GLY A 543 4.63 -26.25 43.50
N TYR A 544 5.06 -26.45 42.24
CA TYR A 544 6.38 -26.98 41.91
C TYR A 544 7.51 -26.12 42.48
N LEU A 545 7.47 -24.80 42.23
CA LEU A 545 8.48 -23.87 42.74
C LEU A 545 8.56 -23.90 44.27
N ARG A 546 7.42 -23.84 44.96
CA ARG A 546 7.36 -23.97 46.43
C ARG A 546 7.94 -25.29 46.91
N ALA A 547 7.62 -26.41 46.26
CA ALA A 547 8.14 -27.73 46.61
C ALA A 547 9.66 -27.86 46.40
N THR A 548 10.21 -27.20 45.38
CA THR A 548 11.66 -27.14 45.12
C THR A 548 12.41 -26.12 45.97
N GLY A 549 11.73 -25.48 46.94
CA GLY A 549 12.37 -24.54 47.87
C GLY A 549 12.49 -23.12 47.33
N PHE A 550 11.59 -22.67 46.45
CA PHE A 550 11.53 -21.25 46.06
C PHE A 550 11.30 -20.36 47.28
N HIS A 551 12.18 -19.38 47.46
CA HIS A 551 12.03 -18.30 48.43
C HIS A 551 12.04 -16.99 47.67
N GLU A 552 11.04 -16.14 47.89
CA GLU A 552 11.02 -14.79 47.31
C GLU A 552 12.26 -14.04 47.80
N LYS A 553 13.16 -13.67 46.88
CA LYS A 553 14.22 -12.74 47.21
C LYS A 553 13.55 -11.40 47.48
N LYS A 554 13.49 -11.01 48.75
CA LYS A 554 13.00 -9.68 49.18
C LYS A 554 13.58 -8.64 48.22
N LEU A 555 12.72 -7.87 47.57
CA LEU A 555 13.07 -6.81 46.64
C LEU A 555 13.73 -5.66 47.42
N GLY A 556 14.97 -5.88 47.88
CA GLY A 556 15.68 -5.02 48.81
C GLY A 556 16.62 -5.84 49.69
N LEU A 557 17.93 -5.66 49.45
CA LEU A 557 19.08 -6.23 50.18
C LEU A 557 19.62 -7.56 49.63
N THR A 558 20.49 -7.50 48.62
CA THR A 558 21.91 -7.89 48.76
C THR A 558 22.71 -7.65 47.49
N ASN A 559 23.93 -7.13 47.72
CA ASN A 559 24.96 -6.69 46.79
C ASN A 559 25.27 -7.61 45.59
N GLY A 560 25.49 -7.00 44.43
CA GLY A 560 26.31 -7.61 43.37
C GLY A 560 26.09 -7.11 41.94
N GLY A 561 26.40 -5.85 41.64
CA GLY A 561 26.84 -5.44 40.30
C GLY A 561 25.86 -4.63 39.43
N GLY A 562 25.97 -3.30 39.51
CA GLY A 562 25.81 -2.41 38.35
C GLY A 562 24.46 -1.67 38.21
N ILE A 563 24.49 -0.40 38.62
CA ILE A 563 23.55 0.72 38.34
C ILE A 563 22.32 0.81 39.26
N GLY A 564 22.43 1.71 40.25
CA GLY A 564 21.31 2.47 40.82
C GLY A 564 20.52 1.81 41.95
N ALA A 565 21.03 1.91 43.17
CA ALA A 565 20.25 1.67 44.38
C ALA A 565 19.18 2.77 44.56
N ASP A 566 17.99 2.50 44.04
CA ASP A 566 16.68 3.08 44.37
C ASP A 566 15.66 2.10 43.79
N SER A 567 15.05 1.23 44.60
CA SER A 567 14.03 0.34 44.07
C SER A 567 12.81 1.18 43.67
N VAL A 568 12.09 0.74 42.65
CA VAL A 568 10.97 1.52 42.09
C VAL A 568 9.84 1.68 43.12
N GLN A 569 9.75 0.70 44.02
CA GLN A 569 8.93 0.73 45.22
C GLN A 569 9.39 1.77 46.24
N SER A 570 10.70 2.00 46.43
CA SER A 570 11.20 3.04 47.33
C SER A 570 10.93 4.45 46.78
N ARG A 571 10.97 4.64 45.46
CA ARG A 571 10.58 5.91 44.80
C ARG A 571 9.07 6.17 44.83
N ALA A 572 8.26 5.11 44.85
CA ALA A 572 6.80 5.19 44.99
C ALA A 572 6.34 5.39 46.45
N GLY A 573 7.26 5.42 47.42
CA GLY A 573 6.94 5.65 48.84
C GLY A 573 6.17 4.51 49.50
N THR A 574 6.25 3.28 48.97
CA THR A 574 5.53 2.12 49.50
C THR A 574 6.40 1.27 50.43
N ASP A 575 5.84 0.84 51.57
CA ASP A 575 6.47 -0.12 52.48
C ASP A 575 6.86 -1.41 51.74
N GLY A 576 7.99 -2.04 52.10
CA GLY A 576 8.51 -3.26 51.45
C GLY A 576 7.65 -4.53 51.60
N LYS A 577 6.41 -4.39 52.09
CA LYS A 577 5.36 -5.42 52.18
C LYS A 577 4.27 -5.25 51.11
N THR A 578 4.31 -4.14 50.37
CA THR A 578 3.29 -3.73 49.41
C THR A 578 3.92 -3.51 48.04
N VAL A 579 3.36 -4.15 47.01
CA VAL A 579 3.80 -3.98 45.62
C VAL A 579 2.86 -3.01 44.90
N ASP A 580 3.40 -1.91 44.39
CA ASP A 580 2.70 -1.01 43.49
C ASP A 580 2.92 -1.42 42.03
N VAL A 581 1.86 -2.01 41.44
CA VAL A 581 1.87 -2.47 40.06
C VAL A 581 1.85 -1.29 39.07
N GLY A 582 1.19 -0.20 39.43
CA GLY A 582 1.09 1.00 38.60
C GLY A 582 2.45 1.69 38.46
N ALA A 583 3.19 1.81 39.55
CA ALA A 583 4.54 2.37 39.54
C ALA A 583 5.52 1.55 38.68
N ILE A 584 5.47 0.22 38.77
CA ILE A 584 6.31 -0.68 37.97
C ILE A 584 5.97 -0.54 36.48
N ALA A 585 4.69 -0.54 36.12
CA ALA A 585 4.28 -0.33 34.73
C ALA A 585 4.72 1.05 34.19
N ALA A 586 4.61 2.11 35.00
CA ALA A 586 5.04 3.46 34.63
C ALA A 586 6.56 3.56 34.39
N GLN A 587 7.37 2.88 35.21
CA GLN A 587 8.81 2.81 35.02
C GLN A 587 9.17 2.14 33.70
N GLN A 588 8.53 1.04 33.33
CA GLN A 588 8.81 0.37 32.05
C GLN A 588 8.53 1.28 30.86
N VAL A 589 7.43 2.05 30.92
CA VAL A 589 7.12 3.07 29.90
C VAL A 589 8.23 4.12 29.84
N GLN A 590 8.80 4.51 30.98
CA GLN A 590 9.93 5.44 31.03
C GLN A 590 11.21 4.83 30.45
N GLU A 591 11.54 3.57 30.77
CA GLU A 591 12.69 2.85 30.19
C GLU A 591 12.61 2.79 28.66
N VAL A 592 11.42 2.51 28.12
CA VAL A 592 11.20 2.50 26.67
C VAL A 592 11.42 3.89 26.08
N LYS A 593 10.86 4.95 26.69
CA LYS A 593 11.07 6.33 26.24
C LYS A 593 12.55 6.73 26.27
N ASP A 594 13.26 6.36 27.33
CA ASP A 594 14.68 6.66 27.49
C ASP A 594 15.53 5.92 26.43
N SER A 595 15.18 4.67 26.10
CA SER A 595 15.85 3.90 25.05
C SER A 595 15.65 4.52 23.65
N LEU A 596 14.44 5.01 23.35
CA LEU A 596 14.12 5.64 22.06
C LEU A 596 14.79 7.00 21.90
N THR A 597 14.92 7.76 22.99
CA THR A 597 15.57 9.08 22.96
C THR A 597 17.09 8.99 22.91
N LYS A 598 17.70 8.01 23.57
CA LYS A 598 19.15 7.76 23.48
C LYS A 598 19.60 7.27 22.09
N GLY A 599 18.79 6.46 21.41
CA GLY A 599 19.10 6.02 20.03
C GLY A 599 18.93 7.10 18.94
N SER A 600 18.42 8.28 19.30
CA SER A 600 18.19 9.42 18.39
C SER A 600 19.31 10.49 18.45
N LYS A 601 20.21 10.40 19.44
CA LYS A 601 21.48 11.14 19.48
C LYS A 601 22.57 10.30 18.85
#